data_AF-A0A1G3V2D2-F1
#
_entry.id   AF-A0A1G3V2D2-F1
#
_cell.length_a   1.000
_cell.length_b   1.000
_cell.length_c   1.000
_cell.angle_alpha   90.00
_cell.angle_beta   90.00
_cell.angle_gamma   90.00
#
_symmetry.space_group_name_H-M   'P 1'
#
loop_
_entity.id
_entity.type
_entity.pdbx_description
1 polymer ?
#
loop_
_entity_poly.entity_id
_entity_poly.type
_entity_poly.pdbx_seq_one_letter_code
_entity_poly.pdbx_strand_id
1 'polypeptide(L)'
;MNKETISKDYANDMIFELEKAFWDERGKGARFRLTTLGRDFFRTKCLPKLQSTEIDDMIRTIEAVLKENGIVDGISLEVDGRLLRVRIEGCVHRSVEDRLAAQDTKPFACMPANMITLAIDSKLNRPSELAEIKLADGACQILIVLFEKKPF
;
A
#
# COMPACT_ATOMS: atom_id res chain seq x y z
N MET A 1 14.60 14.29 -24.38
CA MET A 1 15.09 13.89 -23.04
C MET A 1 15.45 12.42 -23.11
N ASN A 2 16.74 12.06 -23.00
CA ASN A 2 17.10 10.69 -22.69
C ASN A 2 16.53 10.38 -21.31
N LYS A 3 15.54 9.49 -21.23
CA LYS A 3 15.12 8.93 -19.95
C LYS A 3 16.13 7.85 -19.62
N GLU A 4 17.16 8.22 -18.87
CA GLU A 4 17.98 7.22 -18.20
C GLU A 4 17.06 6.43 -17.27
N THR A 5 16.97 5.13 -17.49
CA THR A 5 16.19 4.20 -16.68
C THR A 5 17.12 3.48 -15.70
N ILE A 6 16.86 3.57 -14.41
CA ILE A 6 17.55 2.76 -13.40
C ILE A 6 16.97 1.33 -13.37
N SER A 7 17.78 0.35 -12.97
CA SER A 7 17.28 -1.02 -12.82
C SER A 7 16.33 -1.13 -11.62
N LYS A 8 15.33 -2.02 -11.74
CA LYS A 8 14.40 -2.34 -10.66
C LYS A 8 15.13 -2.89 -9.43
N ASP A 9 16.14 -3.73 -9.65
CA ASP A 9 16.91 -4.35 -8.57
C ASP A 9 17.65 -3.30 -7.76
N TYR A 10 18.32 -2.35 -8.41
CA TYR A 10 18.98 -1.24 -7.73
C TYR A 10 18.01 -0.41 -6.90
N ALA A 11 16.84 -0.07 -7.46
CA ALA A 11 15.82 0.69 -6.73
C ALA A 11 15.32 -0.08 -5.50
N ASN A 12 15.05 -1.39 -5.64
CA ASN A 12 14.60 -2.23 -4.54
C ASN A 12 15.71 -2.47 -3.49
N ASP A 13 16.97 -2.56 -3.89
CA ASP A 13 18.11 -2.62 -2.97
C ASP A 13 18.15 -1.37 -2.08
N MET A 14 18.07 -0.18 -2.69
CA MET A 14 18.05 1.07 -1.95
C MET A 14 16.83 1.19 -1.02
N ILE A 15 15.64 0.78 -1.48
CA ILE A 15 14.43 0.79 -0.65
C ILE A 15 14.59 -0.15 0.54
N PHE A 16 15.09 -1.37 0.33
CA PHE A 16 15.35 -2.32 1.41
C PHE A 16 16.28 -1.73 2.46
N GLU A 17 17.43 -1.18 2.06
CA GLU A 17 18.41 -0.63 3.01
C GLU A 17 17.81 0.52 3.83
N LEU A 18 17.03 1.40 3.18
CA LEU A 18 16.35 2.52 3.85
C LEU A 18 15.27 2.04 4.82
N GLU A 19 14.42 1.10 4.40
CA GLU A 19 13.37 0.54 5.26
C GLU A 19 13.98 -0.22 6.44
N LYS A 20 15.02 -1.02 6.20
CA LYS A 20 15.69 -1.77 7.26
C LYS A 20 16.35 -0.83 8.28
N ALA A 21 17.09 0.18 7.82
CA ALA A 21 17.68 1.17 8.72
C ALA A 21 16.60 1.92 9.52
N PHE A 22 15.49 2.27 8.88
CA PHE A 22 14.38 2.93 9.57
C PHE A 22 13.69 2.05 10.61
N TRP A 23 13.55 0.75 10.31
CA TRP A 23 13.06 -0.24 11.26
C TRP A 23 14.02 -0.42 12.44
N ASP A 24 15.33 -0.48 12.21
CA ASP A 24 16.30 -0.65 13.29
C ASP A 24 16.29 0.51 14.27
N GLU A 25 16.09 1.73 13.77
CA GLU A 25 15.99 2.93 14.60
C GLU A 25 14.65 3.07 15.33
N ARG A 26 13.54 2.59 14.76
CA ARG A 26 12.17 2.88 15.26
C ARG A 26 11.41 1.66 15.75
N GLY A 27 11.91 0.46 15.48
CA GLY A 27 11.21 -0.81 15.63
C GLY A 27 9.79 -0.75 15.07
N LYS A 28 8.85 -1.31 15.83
CA LYS A 28 7.41 -1.31 15.52
C LYS A 28 6.82 0.10 15.30
N GLY A 29 7.47 1.14 15.83
CA GLY A 29 7.07 2.54 15.65
C GLY A 29 7.21 3.04 14.20
N ALA A 30 8.04 2.38 13.38
CA ALA A 30 8.28 2.74 11.99
C ALA A 30 6.98 2.83 11.18
N ARG A 31 6.07 1.86 11.38
CA ARG A 31 4.79 1.76 10.64
C ARG A 31 3.98 3.07 10.69
N PHE A 32 3.96 3.73 11.85
CA PHE A 32 3.15 4.94 12.05
C PHE A 32 3.71 6.17 11.32
N ARG A 33 4.98 6.12 10.90
CA ARG A 33 5.63 7.18 10.14
C ARG A 33 5.51 7.01 8.63
N LEU A 34 5.11 5.82 8.17
CA LEU A 34 4.96 5.50 6.75
C LEU A 34 3.51 5.42 6.28
N THR A 35 2.54 5.85 7.09
CA THR A 35 1.11 5.91 6.73
C THR A 35 0.81 6.87 5.58
N THR A 36 1.76 7.74 5.24
CA THR A 36 1.63 8.73 4.15
C THR A 36 2.41 8.35 2.89
N LEU A 37 3.12 7.22 2.91
CA LEU A 37 3.82 6.70 1.74
C LEU A 37 2.82 6.52 0.59
N GLY A 38 3.12 7.12 -0.57
CA GLY A 38 2.24 7.10 -1.74
C GLY A 38 1.23 8.24 -1.82
N ARG A 39 1.17 9.15 -0.84
CA ARG A 39 0.20 10.26 -0.83
C ARG A 39 0.25 11.13 -2.09
N ASP A 40 1.43 11.54 -2.54
CA ASP A 40 1.53 12.44 -3.70
C ASP A 40 1.22 11.71 -5.01
N PHE A 41 1.62 10.43 -5.10
CA PHE A 41 1.21 9.57 -6.21
C PHE A 41 -0.31 9.42 -6.25
N PHE A 42 -0.94 9.15 -5.10
CA PHE A 42 -2.40 9.10 -4.97
C PHE A 42 -3.06 10.39 -5.44
N ARG A 43 -2.64 11.54 -4.89
CA ARG A 43 -3.25 12.85 -5.18
C ARG A 43 -3.16 13.22 -6.66
N THR A 44 -2.08 12.86 -7.33
CA THR A 44 -1.81 13.26 -8.72
C THR A 44 -2.33 12.26 -9.75
N LYS A 45 -2.29 10.96 -9.46
CA LYS A 45 -2.62 9.90 -10.43
C LYS A 45 -3.96 9.22 -10.18
N CYS A 46 -4.35 9.09 -8.92
CA CYS A 46 -5.52 8.28 -8.53
C CYS A 46 -6.73 9.15 -8.18
N LEU A 47 -6.56 10.16 -7.31
CA LEU A 47 -7.66 10.99 -6.82
C LEU A 47 -8.50 11.64 -7.92
N PRO A 48 -7.93 12.19 -9.01
CA PRO A 48 -8.73 12.76 -10.10
C PRO A 48 -9.61 11.73 -10.83
N LYS A 49 -9.22 10.46 -10.81
CA LYS A 49 -9.96 9.35 -11.44
C LYS A 49 -11.02 8.74 -10.52
N LEU A 50 -10.95 8.97 -9.21
CA LEU A 50 -11.94 8.46 -8.26
C LEU A 50 -13.24 9.27 -8.35
N GLN A 51 -14.31 8.62 -8.80
CA GLN A 51 -15.65 9.22 -8.91
C GLN A 51 -16.68 8.55 -7.99
N SER A 52 -16.54 7.25 -7.75
CA SER A 52 -17.48 6.45 -6.95
C SER A 52 -17.27 6.62 -5.44
N THR A 53 -18.34 6.40 -4.68
CA THR A 53 -18.33 6.21 -3.23
C THR A 53 -18.36 4.73 -2.83
N GLU A 54 -18.40 3.82 -3.80
CA GLU A 54 -18.34 2.38 -3.51
C GLU A 54 -16.89 1.93 -3.36
N ILE A 55 -16.58 1.24 -2.25
CA ILE A 55 -15.20 0.83 -1.91
C ILE A 55 -14.60 -0.06 -3.00
N ASP A 56 -15.39 -0.97 -3.57
CA ASP A 56 -14.95 -1.85 -4.64
C ASP A 56 -14.51 -1.03 -5.88
N ASP A 57 -15.31 -0.04 -6.30
CA ASP A 57 -14.95 0.83 -7.43
C ASP A 57 -13.73 1.70 -7.15
N MET A 58 -13.54 2.14 -5.89
CA MET A 58 -12.32 2.85 -5.50
C MET A 58 -11.10 1.95 -5.67
N ILE A 59 -11.18 0.69 -5.23
CA ILE A 59 -10.10 -0.28 -5.34
C ILE A 59 -9.83 -0.64 -6.80
N ARG A 60 -10.86 -0.85 -7.62
CA ARG A 60 -10.70 -1.05 -9.08
C ARG A 60 -9.99 0.12 -9.76
N THR A 61 -10.31 1.35 -9.35
CA THR A 61 -9.65 2.56 -9.87
C THR A 61 -8.18 2.62 -9.45
N ILE A 62 -7.88 2.33 -8.18
CA ILE A 62 -6.50 2.27 -7.66
C ILE A 62 -5.71 1.18 -8.38
N GLU A 63 -6.30 -0.01 -8.53
CA GLU A 63 -5.72 -1.15 -9.25
C GLU A 63 -5.36 -0.75 -10.68
N ALA A 64 -6.31 -0.15 -11.43
CA ALA A 64 -6.07 0.28 -12.81
C ALA A 64 -4.90 1.26 -12.90
N VAL A 65 -4.83 2.25 -12.01
CA VAL A 65 -3.71 3.21 -11.97
C VAL A 65 -2.40 2.51 -11.65
N LEU A 66 -2.37 1.58 -10.69
CA LEU A 66 -1.14 0.87 -10.32
C LEU A 66 -0.66 -0.07 -11.44
N LYS A 67 -1.57 -0.74 -12.16
CA LYS A 67 -1.26 -1.56 -13.34
C LYS A 67 -0.71 -0.72 -14.49
N GLU A 68 -1.35 0.41 -14.80
CA GLU A 68 -0.89 1.36 -15.83
C GLU A 68 0.55 1.83 -15.56
N ASN A 69 0.96 1.89 -14.29
CA ASN A 69 2.31 2.31 -13.88
C ASN A 69 3.27 1.12 -13.61
N GLY A 70 2.84 -0.12 -13.87
CA GLY A 70 3.67 -1.32 -13.69
C GLY A 70 4.05 -1.62 -12.23
N ILE A 71 3.20 -1.23 -11.27
CA ILE A 71 3.48 -1.38 -9.84
C ILE A 71 2.93 -2.70 -9.29
N VAL A 72 1.79 -3.17 -9.80
CA VAL A 72 1.11 -4.41 -9.39
C VAL A 72 0.54 -5.13 -10.62
N ASP A 73 0.32 -6.44 -10.52
CA ASP A 73 -0.37 -7.25 -11.54
C ASP A 73 -1.86 -7.39 -11.25
N GLY A 74 -2.26 -7.26 -9.98
CA GLY A 74 -3.65 -7.44 -9.55
C GLY A 74 -3.91 -6.99 -8.11
N ILE A 75 -5.14 -6.54 -7.86
CA ILE A 75 -5.65 -6.30 -6.51
C ILE A 75 -7.05 -6.93 -6.40
N SER A 76 -7.27 -7.76 -5.39
CA SER A 76 -8.60 -8.27 -5.06
C SER A 76 -9.04 -7.82 -3.67
N LEU A 77 -10.35 -7.66 -3.50
CA LEU A 77 -10.98 -7.22 -2.26
C LEU A 77 -12.03 -8.24 -1.83
N GLU A 78 -12.00 -8.56 -0.54
CA GLU A 78 -13.12 -9.17 0.18
C GLU A 78 -13.54 -8.22 1.32
N VAL A 79 -14.84 -7.99 1.44
CA VAL A 79 -15.44 -7.13 2.47
C VAL A 79 -16.20 -7.99 3.47
N ASP A 80 -15.77 -7.95 4.72
CA ASP A 80 -16.41 -8.63 5.84
C ASP A 80 -16.79 -7.60 6.92
N GLY A 81 -17.97 -7.01 6.76
CA GLY A 81 -18.47 -5.95 7.63
C GLY A 81 -17.56 -4.72 7.64
N ARG A 82 -16.74 -4.57 8.70
CA ARG A 82 -15.77 -3.48 8.86
C ARG A 82 -14.36 -3.85 8.42
N LEU A 83 -14.13 -5.09 8.03
CA LEU A 83 -12.82 -5.60 7.63
C LEU A 83 -12.73 -5.63 6.11
N LEU A 84 -11.73 -4.96 5.57
CA LEU A 84 -11.35 -5.04 4.16
C LEU A 84 -10.11 -5.93 4.07
N ARG A 85 -10.28 -7.10 3.47
CA ARG A 85 -9.19 -8.04 3.17
C ARG A 85 -8.77 -7.80 1.73
N VAL A 86 -7.57 -7.26 1.55
CA VAL A 86 -7.05 -6.91 0.24
C VAL A 86 -5.87 -7.81 -0.09
N ARG A 87 -5.88 -8.43 -1.26
CA ARG A 87 -4.75 -9.20 -1.77
C ARG A 87 -4.11 -8.43 -2.91
N ILE A 88 -2.79 -8.23 -2.84
CA ILE A 88 -2.01 -7.53 -3.86
C ILE A 88 -1.02 -8.50 -4.49
N GLU A 89 -1.13 -8.67 -5.80
CA GLU A 89 -0.32 -9.60 -6.60
C GLU A 89 0.65 -8.83 -7.50
N GLY A 90 1.81 -9.45 -7.78
CA GLY A 90 2.80 -8.88 -8.71
C GLY A 90 3.42 -7.56 -8.27
N CYS A 91 3.39 -7.24 -6.96
CA CYS A 91 3.94 -5.98 -6.47
C CYS A 91 5.43 -5.84 -6.82
N VAL A 92 5.80 -4.71 -7.41
CA VAL A 92 7.18 -4.40 -7.80
C VAL A 92 8.16 -4.45 -6.61
N HIS A 93 7.66 -4.20 -5.39
CA HIS A 93 8.45 -4.20 -4.14
C HIS A 93 8.44 -5.54 -3.41
N ARG A 94 7.86 -6.60 -3.98
CA ARG A 94 7.77 -7.90 -3.30
C ARG A 94 9.13 -8.43 -2.82
N SER A 95 10.19 -8.25 -3.62
CA SER A 95 11.54 -8.67 -3.24
C SER A 95 12.11 -7.91 -2.03
N VAL A 96 11.66 -6.67 -1.78
CA VAL A 96 12.03 -5.90 -0.58
C VAL A 96 11.42 -6.55 0.65
N GLU A 97 10.12 -6.83 0.60
CA GLU A 97 9.36 -7.41 1.71
C GLU A 97 9.85 -8.82 2.06
N ASP A 98 10.16 -9.65 1.06
CA ASP A 98 10.71 -10.99 1.28
C ASP A 98 12.08 -10.92 1.98
N ARG A 99 12.92 -9.92 1.65
CA ARG A 99 14.22 -9.70 2.31
C ARG A 99 14.06 -9.20 3.75
N LEU A 100 13.13 -8.29 4.01
CA LEU A 100 12.83 -7.85 5.37
C LEU A 100 12.34 -9.02 6.23
N ALA A 101 11.44 -9.84 5.69
CA ALA A 101 10.93 -11.02 6.38
C ALA A 101 12.04 -12.04 6.70
N ALA A 102 13.01 -12.23 5.79
CA ALA A 102 14.18 -13.08 6.02
C ALA A 102 15.10 -12.59 7.15
N GLN A 103 14.93 -11.33 7.59
CA GLN A 103 15.62 -10.72 8.73
C GLN A 103 14.67 -10.49 9.92
N ASP A 104 13.64 -11.32 10.05
CA ASP A 104 12.61 -11.26 11.10
C ASP A 104 11.92 -9.89 11.23
N THR A 105 11.95 -9.09 10.16
CA THR A 105 11.29 -7.79 10.08
C THR A 105 9.98 -7.94 9.34
N LYS A 106 8.87 -7.69 10.04
CA LYS A 106 7.54 -7.75 9.42
C LYS A 106 7.37 -6.60 8.43
N PRO A 107 6.73 -6.80 7.27
CA PRO A 107 6.33 -5.72 6.38
C PRO A 107 5.58 -4.61 7.13
N PHE A 108 5.98 -3.36 6.90
CA PHE A 108 5.43 -2.20 7.62
C PHE A 108 5.19 -0.98 6.73
N ALA A 109 5.48 -1.11 5.43
CA ALA A 109 5.26 -0.10 4.41
C ALA A 109 4.43 -0.71 3.27
N CYS A 110 3.35 -0.06 2.85
CA CYS A 110 2.60 -0.52 1.68
C CYS A 110 1.88 0.66 1.02
N MET A 111 2.46 1.13 -0.09
CA MET A 111 1.90 2.25 -0.85
C MET A 111 0.47 1.94 -1.36
N PRO A 112 0.16 0.78 -1.99
CA PRO A 112 -1.22 0.48 -2.37
C PRO A 112 -2.21 0.48 -1.20
N ALA A 113 -1.84 -0.10 -0.05
CA ALA A 113 -2.71 -0.12 1.12
C ALA A 113 -2.99 1.31 1.65
N ASN A 114 -1.97 2.16 1.71
CA ASN A 114 -2.13 3.57 2.08
C ASN A 114 -3.00 4.34 1.08
N MET A 115 -2.92 4.02 -0.22
CA MET A 115 -3.79 4.64 -1.22
C MET A 115 -5.27 4.28 -0.99
N ILE A 116 -5.54 3.04 -0.57
CA ILE A 116 -6.90 2.60 -0.24
C ILE A 116 -7.42 3.36 0.99
N THR A 117 -6.62 3.51 2.04
CA THR A 117 -7.03 4.28 3.23
C THR A 117 -7.27 5.76 2.91
N LEU A 118 -6.42 6.35 2.04
CA LEU A 118 -6.61 7.72 1.53
C LEU A 118 -7.87 7.86 0.68
N ALA A 119 -8.20 6.88 -0.16
CA ALA A 119 -9.43 6.89 -0.95
C ALA A 119 -10.67 6.88 -0.06
N ILE A 120 -10.71 5.98 0.92
CA ILE A 120 -11.79 5.87 1.91
C ILE A 120 -11.95 7.20 2.66
N ASP A 121 -10.85 7.78 3.15
CA ASP A 121 -10.90 9.07 3.86
C ASP A 121 -11.42 10.19 2.94
N SER A 122 -10.89 10.29 1.72
CA SER A 122 -11.24 11.38 0.79
C SER A 122 -12.66 11.31 0.24
N LYS A 123 -13.23 10.11 0.07
CA LYS A 123 -14.55 9.90 -0.55
C LYS A 123 -15.65 9.66 0.45
N LEU A 124 -15.36 8.99 1.56
CA LEU A 124 -16.36 8.62 2.56
C LEU A 124 -16.27 9.46 3.83
N ASN A 125 -15.17 10.22 4.00
CA ASN A 125 -14.83 10.89 5.26
C ASN A 125 -14.89 9.91 6.45
N ARG A 126 -14.45 8.67 6.23
CA ARG A 126 -14.42 7.61 7.24
C ARG A 126 -12.97 7.31 7.62
N PRO A 127 -12.68 7.13 8.92
CA PRO A 127 -11.37 6.65 9.32
C PRO A 127 -11.18 5.21 8.85
N SER A 128 -9.97 4.89 8.44
CA SER A 128 -9.52 3.53 8.22
C SER A 128 -8.09 3.35 8.72
N GLU A 129 -7.77 2.16 9.21
CA GLU A 129 -6.42 1.81 9.67
C GLU A 129 -5.91 0.56 8.96
N LEU A 130 -4.67 0.61 8.50
CA LEU A 130 -3.92 -0.55 8.07
C LEU A 130 -3.51 -1.36 9.32
N ALA A 131 -4.24 -2.44 9.58
CA ALA A 131 -4.04 -3.29 10.75
C ALA A 131 -2.88 -4.28 10.56
N GLU A 132 -2.79 -4.89 9.37
CA GLU A 132 -1.79 -5.93 9.09
C GLU A 132 -1.35 -5.94 7.63
N ILE A 133 -0.06 -6.24 7.42
CA ILE A 133 0.51 -6.67 6.14
C ILE A 133 1.13 -8.05 6.38
N LYS A 134 0.72 -9.05 5.61
CA LYS A 134 1.26 -10.41 5.66
C LYS A 134 1.69 -10.87 4.28
N LEU A 135 2.84 -11.55 4.19
CA LEU A 135 3.27 -12.20 2.97
C LEU A 135 2.76 -13.64 2.95
N ALA A 136 1.98 -14.01 1.95
CA ALA A 136 1.45 -15.36 1.80
C ALA A 136 1.13 -15.66 0.33
N ASP A 137 1.41 -16.89 -0.11
CA ASP A 137 1.04 -17.40 -1.44
C ASP A 137 1.48 -16.48 -2.59
N GLY A 138 2.73 -15.99 -2.53
CA GLY A 138 3.30 -15.09 -3.54
C GLY A 138 2.70 -13.67 -3.58
N ALA A 139 1.76 -13.34 -2.68
CA ALA A 139 1.10 -12.03 -2.62
C ALA A 139 1.23 -11.36 -1.25
N CYS A 140 0.88 -10.08 -1.20
CA CYS A 140 0.70 -9.35 0.05
C CYS A 140 -0.78 -9.40 0.44
N GLN A 141 -1.07 -9.95 1.62
CA GLN A 141 -2.40 -9.96 2.24
C GLN A 141 -2.47 -8.81 3.23
N ILE A 142 -3.39 -7.88 2.99
CA ILE A 142 -3.55 -6.64 3.73
C ILE A 142 -4.88 -6.70 4.47
N LEU A 143 -4.87 -6.29 5.74
CA LEU A 143 -6.09 -6.07 6.51
C LEU A 143 -6.24 -4.58 6.79
N ILE A 144 -7.34 -3.99 6.31
CA ILE A 144 -7.73 -2.62 6.63
C ILE A 144 -9.02 -2.66 7.45
N VAL A 145 -9.05 -1.91 8.55
CA VAL A 145 -10.24 -1.79 9.41
C VAL A 145 -10.93 -0.46 9.11
N LEU A 146 -12.24 -0.52 8.86
CA LEU A 146 -13.11 0.63 8.70
C LEU A 146 -13.76 1.03 10.02
N PHE A 147 -13.74 2.33 10.31
CA PHE A 147 -14.44 2.89 11.46
C PHE A 147 -15.71 3.64 11.03
N GLU A 148 -16.65 3.84 11.93
CA GLU A 148 -17.95 4.44 11.59
C GLU A 148 -17.87 5.95 11.39
N LYS A 149 -17.16 6.68 12.24
CA LYS A 149 -16.90 8.12 12.10
C LYS A 149 -15.56 8.49 12.74
N LYS A 150 -14.97 9.59 12.27
CA LYS A 150 -13.86 10.24 12.99
C LYS A 150 -14.39 10.60 14.39
N PRO A 151 -13.72 10.18 15.48
CA PRO A 151 -13.95 10.85 16.74
C PRO A 151 -13.53 12.30 16.47
N PHE A 152 -14.46 13.24 16.68
CA PHE A 152 -14.35 14.69 16.43
C PHE A 152 -14.61 15.15 14.99
#